data_AF-A0A0A0ETX7-F1
#
_entry.id   AF-A0A0A0ETX7-F1
#
_cell.length_a   1.000
_cell.length_b   1.000
_cell.length_c   1.000
_cell.angle_alpha   90.00
_cell.angle_beta   90.00
_cell.angle_gamma   90.00
#
_symmetry.space_group_name_H-M   'P 1'
#
loop_
_entity.id
_entity.type
_entity.pdbx_description
1 polymer ?
#
loop_
_entity_poly.entity_id
_entity_poly.type
_entity_poly.pdbx_seq_one_letter_code
_entity_poly.pdbx_strand_id
1 'polypeptide(L)'
;MKRPCKWYYVEVIEGDFEEPEDESAVSAGVQSRIEAGRLCPRVGYWFTPAKQASRRYFKQGEVFPEFEDSAYGATFWQWSPDQSAPKL
;
A
#
# COMPACT_ATOMS: atom_id res chain seq x y z
N MET A 1 -18.09 25.46 2.25
CA MET A 1 -17.39 25.81 3.51
C MET A 1 -15.99 25.21 3.46
N LYS A 2 -14.93 26.03 3.34
CA LYS A 2 -13.54 25.55 3.42
C LYS A 2 -13.12 25.61 4.90
N ARG A 3 -12.81 24.47 5.50
CA ARG A 3 -12.22 24.44 6.86
C ARG A 3 -10.82 25.03 6.77
N PRO A 4 -10.39 25.91 7.70
CA PRO A 4 -9.03 26.42 7.69
C PRO A 4 -8.06 25.27 7.95
N CYS A 5 -7.27 24.90 6.95
CA CYS A 5 -6.17 23.95 7.10
C CYS A 5 -5.02 24.68 7.80
N LYS A 6 -4.84 24.43 9.10
CA LYS A 6 -3.78 25.02 9.91
C LYS A 6 -2.63 24.02 10.02
N TRP A 7 -1.50 24.36 9.42
CA TRP A 7 -0.27 23.59 9.50
C TRP A 7 0.64 24.24 10.54
N TYR A 8 1.24 23.41 11.40
CA TYR A 8 2.26 23.85 12.35
C TYR A 8 3.59 23.25 11.94
N TYR A 9 4.62 24.09 11.91
CA TYR A 9 5.99 23.63 11.79
C TYR A 9 6.43 23.04 13.13
N VAL A 10 6.97 21.83 13.11
CA VAL A 10 7.51 21.14 14.29
C VAL A 10 9.02 21.07 14.10
N GLU A 11 9.76 21.70 14.99
CA GLU A 11 11.21 21.61 15.05
C GLU A 11 11.62 20.34 15.78
N VAL A 12 12.68 19.68 15.31
CA VAL A 12 13.29 18.55 16.01
C VAL A 12 14.03 19.11 17.22
N ILE A 13 13.66 18.68 18.42
CA ILE A 13 14.35 19.04 19.66
C ILE A 13 15.51 18.06 19.85
N GLU A 14 16.72 18.59 20.08
CA GLU A 14 17.91 17.80 20.36
C GLU A 14 17.67 16.89 21.59
N GLY A 15 17.72 15.57 21.39
CA GLY A 15 17.51 14.57 22.46
C GLY A 15 16.08 14.04 22.65
N ASP A 16 15.08 14.56 21.93
CA ASP A 16 13.69 14.03 21.96
C ASP A 16 13.47 12.90 20.92
N PHE A 17 14.45 12.69 20.04
CA PHE A 17 14.45 11.57 19.11
C PHE A 17 15.01 10.34 19.83
N GLU A 18 14.13 9.44 20.30
CA GLU A 18 14.53 8.09 20.70
C GLU A 18 15.12 7.38 19.47
N GLU A 19 16.45 7.19 19.47
CA GLU A 19 17.09 6.29 18.53
C GLU A 19 16.52 4.89 18.77
N PRO A 20 15.95 4.21 17.77
CA PRO A 20 15.47 2.86 17.96
C PRO A 20 16.67 1.96 18.22
N GLU A 21 16.92 1.65 19.48
CA GLU A 21 17.82 0.56 19.87
C GLU A 21 17.25 -0.72 19.24
N ASP A 22 18.07 -1.31 18.37
CA ASP A 22 17.89 -2.54 17.61
C ASP A 22 17.40 -2.35 16.16
N GLU A 23 18.39 -2.21 15.26
CA GLU A 23 18.31 -2.51 13.83
C GLU A 23 18.01 -4.01 13.57
N SER A 24 16.88 -4.52 14.07
CA SER A 24 16.36 -5.83 13.70
C SER A 24 14.93 -5.70 13.20
N ALA A 25 14.82 -5.56 11.88
CA ALA A 25 13.60 -5.68 11.09
C ALA A 25 12.62 -4.50 11.07
N VAL A 26 13.06 -3.36 10.53
CA VAL A 26 12.21 -2.60 9.59
C VAL A 26 12.07 -3.35 8.26
N SER A 27 11.70 -4.64 8.30
CA SER A 27 11.70 -5.53 7.12
C SER A 27 10.34 -6.12 6.77
N ALA A 28 9.22 -5.47 7.12
CA ALA A 28 7.90 -6.01 6.75
C ALA A 28 6.76 -4.98 6.61
N GLY A 29 7.04 -3.67 6.53
CA GLY A 29 5.98 -2.65 6.54
C GLY A 29 5.70 -1.92 5.22
N VAL A 30 6.68 -1.86 4.31
CA VAL A 30 6.64 -0.95 3.16
C VAL A 30 7.29 -1.66 1.97
N GLN A 31 6.77 -1.44 0.76
CA GLN A 31 7.37 -1.83 -0.55
C GLN A 31 6.87 -3.11 -1.22
N SER A 32 5.55 -3.28 -1.35
CA SER A 32 5.02 -3.98 -2.51
C SER A 32 3.80 -3.26 -3.05
N ARG A 33 3.93 -1.95 -3.27
CA ARG A 33 2.95 -1.18 -4.03
C ARG A 33 3.39 -1.16 -5.48
N ILE A 34 2.55 -1.66 -6.38
CA ILE A 34 2.86 -1.85 -7.79
C ILE A 34 1.78 -1.18 -8.62
N GLU A 35 2.19 -0.38 -9.60
CA GLU A 35 1.27 0.27 -10.53
C GLU A 35 0.50 -0.76 -11.36
N ALA A 36 -0.76 -0.45 -11.67
CA ALA A 36 -1.48 -1.17 -12.70
C ALA A 36 -0.72 -1.12 -14.03
N GLY A 37 -0.88 -2.16 -14.86
CA GLY A 37 -0.12 -2.34 -16.09
C GLY A 37 1.27 -2.99 -15.89
N ARG A 38 1.79 -3.08 -14.65
CA ARG A 38 3.03 -3.84 -14.37
C ARG A 38 2.74 -5.33 -14.19
N LEU A 39 3.77 -6.14 -14.44
CA LEU A 39 3.74 -7.58 -14.19
C LEU A 39 3.82 -7.85 -12.69
N CYS A 40 3.03 -8.82 -12.23
CA CYS A 40 2.99 -9.28 -10.86
C CYS A 40 4.33 -9.98 -10.51
N PRO A 41 5.09 -9.49 -9.52
CA PRO A 41 6.39 -10.05 -9.19
C PRO A 41 6.28 -11.34 -8.37
N ARG A 42 5.15 -11.54 -7.68
CA ARG A 42 4.95 -12.68 -6.79
C ARG A 42 3.52 -13.17 -6.81
N VAL A 43 3.38 -14.49 -6.94
CA VAL A 43 2.11 -15.19 -6.84
C VAL A 43 1.48 -15.04 -5.46
N GLY A 44 0.20 -14.67 -5.40
CA GLY A 44 -0.53 -14.48 -4.15
C GLY A 44 -1.74 -13.57 -4.30
N TYR A 45 -2.36 -13.23 -3.16
CA TYR A 45 -3.44 -12.27 -3.07
C TYR A 45 -2.90 -10.84 -3.01
N TRP A 46 -3.44 -10.00 -3.89
CA TRP A 46 -3.19 -8.58 -3.96
C TRP A 46 -4.53 -7.84 -3.88
N PHE A 47 -4.52 -6.61 -3.38
CA PHE A 47 -5.70 -5.76 -3.36
C PHE A 47 -5.33 -4.33 -3.77
N THR A 48 -6.32 -3.54 -4.17
CA THR A 48 -6.13 -2.12 -4.45
C THR A 48 -7.17 -1.25 -3.72
N PRO A 49 -6.76 -0.15 -3.09
CA PRO A 49 -7.70 0.81 -2.50
C PRO A 49 -8.47 1.58 -3.58
N ALA A 50 -8.05 1.51 -4.84
CA ALA A 50 -8.71 2.15 -5.98
C ALA A 50 -10.14 1.62 -6.22
N LYS A 51 -10.46 0.41 -5.73
CA LYS A 51 -11.77 -0.23 -5.87
C LYS A 51 -12.09 -1.09 -4.64
N GLN A 52 -13.31 -0.96 -4.12
CA GLN A 52 -13.80 -1.81 -3.04
C GLN A 52 -13.87 -3.28 -3.47
N ALA A 53 -13.58 -4.20 -2.55
CA ALA A 53 -13.57 -5.65 -2.82
C ALA A 53 -12.69 -6.08 -4.01
N SER A 54 -11.61 -5.35 -4.28
CA SER A 54 -10.67 -5.63 -5.37
C SER A 54 -9.66 -6.74 -5.08
N ARG A 55 -9.67 -7.30 -3.86
CA ARG A 55 -8.74 -8.34 -3.43
C ARG A 55 -8.87 -9.56 -4.34
N ARG A 56 -7.79 -9.93 -5.01
CA ARG A 56 -7.75 -11.03 -5.97
C ARG A 56 -6.41 -11.75 -5.94
N TYR A 57 -6.43 -13.03 -6.29
CA TYR A 57 -5.22 -13.80 -6.53
C TYR A 57 -4.61 -13.46 -7.90
N PHE A 58 -3.29 -13.32 -7.93
CA PHE A 58 -2.48 -13.12 -9.14
C PHE A 58 -1.34 -14.14 -9.15
N LYS A 59 -1.00 -14.62 -10.34
CA LYS A 59 0.20 -15.41 -10.60
C LYS A 59 1.36 -14.50 -10.97
N GLN A 60 2.58 -14.99 -10.78
CA GLN A 60 3.78 -14.28 -11.22
C GLN A 60 3.72 -14.09 -12.74
N GLY A 61 4.01 -12.86 -13.20
CA GLY A 61 3.94 -12.48 -14.61
C GLY A 61 2.54 -12.09 -15.11
N GLU A 62 1.49 -12.15 -14.29
CA GLU A 62 0.19 -11.56 -14.68
C GLU A 62 0.23 -10.04 -14.60
N VAL A 63 -0.41 -9.35 -15.56
CA VAL A 63 -0.52 -7.88 -15.54
C VAL A 63 -1.59 -7.45 -14.53
N PHE A 64 -1.24 -6.49 -13.69
CA PHE A 64 -2.20 -5.87 -12.80
C PHE A 64 -3.22 -5.02 -13.57
N PRO A 65 -4.54 -5.26 -13.41
CA PRO A 65 -5.53 -4.48 -14.14
C PRO A 65 -5.62 -3.06 -13.56
N GLU A 66 -5.88 -2.11 -14.47
CA GLU A 66 -6.18 -0.73 -14.15
C GLU A 66 -7.69 -0.54 -14.04
N PHE A 67 -8.12 0.31 -13.12
CA PHE A 67 -9.52 0.72 -13.01
C PHE A 67 -9.63 2.20 -13.41
N GLU A 68 -10.18 2.46 -14.60
CA GLU A 68 -10.42 3.82 -15.11
C GLU A 68 -11.44 4.59 -14.26
N ASP A 69 -12.37 3.90 -13.59
CA ASP A 69 -13.40 4.48 -12.72
C ASP A 69 -12.89 4.77 -11.29
N SER A 70 -11.57 4.76 -11.06
CA SER A 70 -11.06 4.99 -9.71
C SER A 70 -11.22 6.46 -9.28
N ALA A 71 -11.98 6.67 -8.21
CA ALA A 71 -12.08 7.97 -7.54
C ALA A 71 -10.75 8.48 -6.94
N TYR A 72 -9.69 7.66 -6.96
CA TYR A 72 -8.39 7.92 -6.33
C TYR A 72 -7.24 8.17 -7.33
N GLY A 73 -7.51 8.23 -8.64
CA GLY A 73 -6.48 8.39 -9.68
C GLY A 73 -5.86 7.07 -10.12
N ALA A 74 -4.54 7.01 -10.27
CA ALA A 74 -3.84 5.81 -10.74
C ALA A 74 -4.07 4.60 -9.81
N THR A 75 -4.24 3.42 -10.41
CA THR A 75 -4.50 2.17 -9.65
C THR A 75 -3.18 1.56 -9.20
N PHE A 76 -3.07 1.27 -7.89
CA PHE A 76 -1.91 0.59 -7.33
C PHE A 76 -2.33 -0.65 -6.55
N TRP A 77 -1.64 -1.75 -6.81
CA TRP A 77 -1.82 -3.04 -6.19
C TRP A 77 -0.86 -3.22 -5.04
N GLN A 78 -1.37 -3.76 -3.93
CA GLN A 78 -0.64 -3.99 -2.69
C GLN A 78 -0.77 -5.44 -2.27
N TRP A 79 0.29 -5.98 -1.69
CA TRP A 79 0.27 -7.33 -1.13
C TRP A 79 -0.79 -7.43 -0.03
N SER A 80 -1.68 -8.41 -0.13
CA SER A 80 -2.73 -8.61 0.87
C SER A 80 -2.14 -9.23 2.14
N PRO A 81 -2.42 -8.70 3.34
CA PRO A 81 -1.98 -9.34 4.58
C PRO A 81 -2.65 -10.70 4.77
N ASP A 82 -3.90 -10.86 4.30
CA ASP A 82 -4.55 -12.17 4.22
C ASP A 82 -4.26 -12.82 2.86
N GLN A 83 -3.69 -14.02 2.88
CA GLN A 83 -3.40 -14.85 1.71
C GLN A 83 -4.35 -16.06 1.60
N SER A 84 -5.36 -16.14 2.46
CA SER A 84 -6.36 -17.21 2.45
C SER A 84 -7.39 -16.99 1.35
N ALA A 85 -7.93 -18.06 0.77
CA ALA A 85 -9.09 -17.93 -0.11
C ALA A 85 -10.28 -17.32 0.65
N PRO A 86 -11.13 -16.51 0.00
CA PRO A 86 -12.36 -16.03 0.62
C PRO A 86 -13.19 -17.24 1.06
N LYS A 87 -13.61 -17.23 2.33
CA LYS A 87 -14.55 -18.23 2.85
C LYS A 87 -15.91 -17.94 2.25
N LEU A 88 -16.43 -18.91 1.51
CA LEU A 88 -17.79 -18.93 0.95
C LEU A 88 -18.84 -19.05 2.06
#